data_AF-A0A485KWJ8-F1
#
_entry.id   AF-A0A485KWJ8-F1
#
_cell.length_a   1.000
_cell.length_b   1.000
_cell.length_c   1.000
_cell.angle_alpha   90.00
_cell.angle_beta   90.00
_cell.angle_gamma   90.00
#
_symmetry.space_group_name_H-M   'P 1'
#
loop_
_entity.id
_entity.type
_entity.pdbx_description
1 polymer ?
#
loop_
_entity_poly.entity_id
_entity_poly.type
_entity_poly.pdbx_seq_one_letter_code
_entity_poly.pdbx_strand_id
1 'polypeptide(L)'
;MHTLLHSLALIATAANAADLGCPYVNWTTISAIQSFNKNTSQYEIVDRDCNILPNTTAFQAIGDIENSMETRVEYKNMPWLVDIEHALWPRFMSSLTLQNVGVPSLKAIGGVTQDWANGRRQSAWKKGMEQLSLTNMAIDAMPVNLPKHTMYMSFANVSVSNMASFAAIRPYKLDLRVVPDLRLENLDYGSLAMLSISNTNVKAISNVQFKDATYLSFSNVTIDAIHDIEVRDLNRVWFTNARVSNWLMDAKTFYVFNSMPQSEWRPQSGGVGLSLGWNLKDSSFTYDKSLCDKQSGSVKTLWSQANLVVCVLPQPSFETGSNAVVVIGVSAASVIVLAGVLVIMYRKKVAALTSKYESTRSPTFTAKSIA
;
A
#
# COMPACT_ATOMS: atom_id res chain seq x y z
N MET A 1 23.17 41.63 -63.25
CA MET A 1 22.90 40.21 -63.58
C MET A 1 22.94 39.43 -62.28
N HIS A 2 21.77 38.98 -61.82
CA HIS A 2 21.60 38.23 -60.58
C HIS A 2 21.95 36.76 -60.79
N THR A 3 22.79 36.19 -59.92
CA THR A 3 23.02 34.74 -59.82
C THR A 3 22.38 34.23 -58.54
N LEU A 4 21.38 33.37 -58.72
CA LEU A 4 20.58 32.72 -57.68
C LEU A 4 21.36 31.63 -56.93
N LEU A 5 21.18 31.64 -55.60
CA LEU A 5 21.39 30.50 -54.71
C LEU A 5 20.52 29.30 -55.14
N HIS A 6 21.10 28.10 -55.17
CA HIS A 6 20.35 26.85 -55.16
C HIS A 6 20.43 26.22 -53.76
N SER A 7 19.32 26.31 -53.03
CA SER A 7 19.07 25.54 -51.81
C SER A 7 18.62 24.13 -52.20
N LEU A 8 19.45 23.12 -51.91
CA LEU A 8 19.06 21.71 -51.94
C LEU A 8 18.20 21.42 -50.71
N ALA A 9 16.88 21.33 -50.90
CA ALA A 9 15.97 20.75 -49.93
C ALA A 9 16.08 19.21 -50.01
N LEU A 10 16.65 18.58 -48.98
CA LEU A 10 16.51 17.15 -48.76
C LEU A 10 15.06 16.88 -48.31
N ILE A 11 14.22 16.39 -49.22
CA ILE A 11 12.95 15.78 -48.88
C ILE A 11 13.25 14.32 -48.56
N ALA A 12 13.40 14.01 -47.27
CA ALA A 12 13.43 12.63 -46.80
C ALA A 12 11.99 12.08 -46.84
N THR A 13 11.67 11.32 -47.88
CA THR A 13 10.48 10.48 -47.90
C THR A 13 10.71 9.29 -46.97
N ALA A 14 10.12 9.33 -45.77
CA ALA A 14 10.03 8.17 -44.90
C ALA A 14 9.16 7.11 -45.61
N ALA A 15 9.76 5.95 -45.86
CA ALA A 15 9.05 4.79 -46.39
C ALA A 15 8.12 4.24 -45.29
N ASN A 16 6.83 4.15 -45.62
CA ASN A 16 5.81 3.50 -44.80
C ASN A 16 6.18 2.03 -44.57
N ALA A 17 6.76 1.72 -43.42
CA ALA A 17 6.60 0.41 -42.82
C ALA A 17 5.10 0.22 -42.55
N ALA A 18 4.56 -0.95 -42.85
CA ALA A 18 3.15 -1.28 -42.64
C ALA A 18 2.75 -0.95 -41.20
N ASP A 19 2.01 0.14 -41.04
CA ASP A 19 1.69 0.73 -39.75
C ASP A 19 0.63 -0.15 -39.09
N LEU A 20 1.05 -0.94 -38.10
CA LEU A 20 0.16 -1.41 -37.06
C LEU A 20 -0.36 -0.13 -36.41
N GLY A 21 -1.50 0.37 -36.88
CA GLY A 21 -1.98 1.73 -36.59
C GLY A 21 -1.83 2.14 -35.13
N CYS A 22 -1.62 3.43 -34.91
CA CYS A 22 -1.25 4.00 -33.62
C CYS A 22 -2.01 3.36 -32.44
N PRO A 23 -1.32 2.79 -31.44
CA PRO A 23 -1.97 2.06 -30.35
C PRO A 23 -2.83 2.96 -29.43
N TYR A 24 -2.71 4.28 -29.59
CA TYR A 24 -3.33 5.27 -28.72
C TYR A 24 -4.63 5.87 -29.28
N VAL A 25 -5.09 5.46 -30.47
CA VAL A 25 -6.28 6.08 -31.14
C VAL A 25 -7.55 6.08 -30.29
N ASN A 26 -7.67 5.13 -29.35
CA ASN A 26 -8.83 4.98 -28.48
C ASN A 26 -8.69 5.72 -27.14
N TRP A 27 -7.58 6.42 -26.88
CA TRP A 27 -7.35 7.20 -25.67
C TRP A 27 -8.00 8.58 -25.80
N THR A 28 -9.33 8.60 -25.86
CA THR A 28 -10.12 9.78 -26.27
C THR A 28 -9.97 11.02 -25.39
N THR A 29 -9.51 10.87 -24.15
CA THR A 29 -9.33 11.96 -23.18
C THR A 29 -7.87 12.43 -23.04
N ILE A 30 -6.93 11.78 -23.73
CA ILE A 30 -5.49 12.03 -23.60
C ILE A 30 -4.97 12.63 -24.91
N SER A 31 -4.32 13.79 -24.83
CA SER A 31 -3.80 14.50 -26.00
C SER A 31 -2.28 14.39 -26.17
N ALA A 32 -1.54 14.02 -25.12
CA ALA A 32 -0.09 13.92 -25.16
C ALA A 32 0.39 12.74 -24.31
N ILE A 33 1.19 11.85 -24.93
CA ILE A 33 1.58 10.55 -24.38
C ILE A 33 3.10 10.43 -24.50
N GLN A 34 3.77 10.12 -23.40
CA GLN A 34 5.19 9.75 -23.47
C GLN A 34 5.32 8.31 -24.00
N SER A 35 6.14 8.12 -25.03
CA SER A 35 6.42 6.82 -25.64
C SER A 35 7.93 6.66 -25.85
N PHE A 36 8.39 5.44 -26.10
CA PHE A 36 9.77 5.15 -26.50
C PHE A 36 9.81 4.67 -27.96
N ASN A 37 10.52 5.40 -28.81
CA ASN A 37 10.69 5.03 -30.20
C ASN A 37 11.89 4.08 -30.34
N LYS A 38 11.60 2.82 -30.68
CA LYS A 38 12.61 1.78 -30.82
C LYS A 38 13.61 2.05 -31.95
N ASN A 39 13.20 2.75 -33.02
CA ASN A 39 14.06 2.99 -34.17
C ASN A 39 15.08 4.10 -33.88
N THR A 40 14.67 5.14 -33.16
CA THR A 40 15.55 6.25 -32.75
C THR A 40 16.23 6.00 -31.41
N SER A 41 15.74 5.03 -30.63
CA SER A 41 16.14 4.77 -29.23
C SER A 41 15.99 6.00 -28.33
N GLN A 42 14.93 6.77 -28.54
CA GLN A 42 14.65 8.00 -27.78
C GLN A 42 13.24 8.00 -27.20
N TYR A 43 13.07 8.70 -26.07
CA TYR A 43 11.76 9.04 -25.56
C TYR A 43 11.18 10.19 -26.37
N GLU A 44 9.92 10.04 -26.79
CA GLU A 44 9.20 11.00 -27.60
C GLU A 44 7.85 11.29 -26.92
N ILE A 45 7.28 12.45 -27.24
CA ILE A 45 5.91 12.77 -26.84
C ILE A 45 5.08 12.70 -28.10
N VAL A 46 4.00 11.94 -28.08
CA VAL A 46 3.13 11.75 -29.23
C VAL A 46 1.70 12.09 -28.89
N ASP A 47 0.90 12.46 -29.88
CA ASP A 47 -0.56 12.50 -29.72
C ASP A 47 -1.18 11.10 -29.93
N ARG A 48 -2.51 11.03 -29.84
CA ARG A 48 -3.33 9.83 -30.05
C ARG A 48 -3.23 9.21 -31.44
N ASP A 49 -2.78 9.99 -32.42
CA ASP A 49 -2.59 9.57 -33.81
C ASP A 49 -1.10 9.30 -34.10
N CYS A 50 -0.26 9.26 -33.06
CA CYS A 50 1.17 9.01 -33.08
C CYS A 50 1.99 10.09 -33.81
N ASN A 51 1.44 11.31 -33.94
CA ASN A 51 2.23 12.44 -34.41
C ASN A 51 3.17 12.89 -33.29
N ILE A 52 4.45 13.08 -33.61
CA ILE A 52 5.46 13.56 -32.67
C ILE A 52 5.17 15.01 -32.30
N LEU A 53 5.03 15.28 -31.01
CA LEU A 53 4.85 16.59 -30.41
C LEU A 53 6.19 17.17 -29.92
N PRO A 54 6.30 18.48 -29.69
CA PRO A 54 7.48 19.07 -29.07
C PRO A 54 7.82 18.38 -27.76
N ASN A 55 9.11 18.14 -27.50
CA ASN A 55 9.58 17.51 -26.26
C ASN A 55 9.32 18.35 -24.99
N THR A 56 8.95 19.62 -25.15
CA THR A 56 8.51 20.52 -24.08
C THR A 56 7.03 20.37 -23.74
N THR A 57 6.28 19.57 -24.49
CA THR A 57 4.85 19.33 -24.25
C THR A 57 4.67 18.59 -22.93
N ALA A 58 3.78 19.04 -22.06
CA ALA A 58 3.43 18.28 -20.86
C ALA A 58 2.58 17.06 -21.28
N PHE A 59 3.12 15.86 -21.08
CA PHE A 59 2.37 14.63 -21.37
C PHE A 59 1.40 14.31 -20.23
N GLN A 60 0.24 13.77 -20.58
CA GLN A 60 -0.83 13.40 -19.67
C GLN A 60 -0.85 11.90 -19.38
N ALA A 61 -0.07 11.11 -20.09
CA ALA A 61 -0.01 9.67 -19.92
C ALA A 61 1.33 9.07 -20.34
N ILE A 62 1.61 7.87 -19.85
CA ILE A 62 2.73 7.04 -20.28
C ILE A 62 2.18 5.91 -21.16
N GLY A 63 2.67 5.83 -22.39
CA GLY A 63 2.32 4.82 -23.38
C GLY A 63 3.27 3.62 -23.36
N ASP A 64 3.69 3.19 -24.56
CA ASP A 64 4.64 2.09 -24.74
C ASP A 64 6.09 2.57 -24.57
N ILE A 65 6.70 2.15 -23.48
CA ILE A 65 8.14 2.31 -23.22
C ILE A 65 8.84 0.96 -23.01
N GLU A 66 8.22 -0.16 -23.45
CA GLU A 66 8.69 -1.52 -23.19
C GLU A 66 10.09 -1.77 -23.79
N ASN A 67 10.35 -1.21 -24.97
CA ASN A 67 11.61 -1.38 -25.70
C ASN A 67 12.77 -0.54 -25.14
N SER A 68 12.51 0.29 -24.13
CA SER A 68 13.58 0.96 -23.39
C SER A 68 14.44 -0.06 -22.64
N MET A 69 15.75 0.17 -22.62
CA MET A 69 16.70 -0.64 -21.86
C MET A 69 16.84 -0.17 -20.40
N GLU A 70 16.06 0.83 -20.00
CA GLU A 70 16.11 1.40 -18.66
C GLU A 70 15.66 0.38 -17.61
N THR A 71 16.49 0.22 -16.59
CA THR A 71 16.18 -0.62 -15.42
C THR A 71 15.55 0.20 -14.29
N ARG A 72 15.74 1.52 -14.31
CA ARG A 72 15.26 2.47 -13.32
C ARG A 72 14.46 3.55 -14.02
N VAL A 73 13.15 3.55 -13.80
CA VAL A 73 12.26 4.55 -14.36
C VAL A 73 11.90 5.56 -13.28
N GLU A 74 12.04 6.83 -13.60
CA GLU A 74 11.85 7.92 -12.66
C GLU A 74 11.04 9.05 -13.27
N TYR A 75 10.04 9.49 -12.51
CA TYR A 75 9.17 10.61 -12.84
C TYR A 75 9.14 11.59 -11.68
N LYS A 76 9.54 12.84 -11.94
CA LYS A 76 9.67 13.90 -10.94
C LYS A 76 8.94 15.17 -11.36
N ASN A 77 8.32 15.82 -10.39
CA ASN A 77 7.77 17.18 -10.52
C ASN A 77 6.76 17.34 -11.66
N MET A 78 5.86 16.37 -11.77
CA MET A 78 4.73 16.42 -12.69
C MET A 78 3.44 16.45 -11.87
N PRO A 79 3.12 17.59 -11.23
CA PRO A 79 2.00 17.68 -10.30
C PRO A 79 0.64 17.49 -10.98
N TRP A 80 0.59 17.56 -12.31
CA TRP A 80 -0.61 17.23 -13.08
C TRP A 80 -0.87 15.73 -13.08
N LEU A 81 -2.12 15.35 -13.38
CA LEU A 81 -2.51 13.95 -13.48
C LEU A 81 -1.82 13.30 -14.67
N VAL A 82 -1.03 12.26 -14.40
CA VAL A 82 -0.42 11.38 -15.38
C VAL A 82 -1.13 10.03 -15.28
N ASP A 83 -1.78 9.64 -16.37
CA ASP A 83 -2.30 8.28 -16.54
C ASP A 83 -1.13 7.31 -16.73
N ILE A 84 -1.00 6.39 -15.78
CA ILE A 84 -0.01 5.31 -15.79
C ILE A 84 -0.67 3.93 -15.78
N GLU A 85 -2.00 3.90 -15.89
CA GLU A 85 -2.81 2.68 -15.94
C GLU A 85 -2.53 1.89 -17.22
N HIS A 86 -2.26 2.60 -18.31
CA HIS A 86 -2.07 2.00 -19.63
C HIS A 86 -0.59 1.86 -20.05
N ALA A 87 0.34 2.15 -19.16
CA ALA A 87 1.77 2.15 -19.47
C ALA A 87 2.31 0.74 -19.74
N LEU A 88 3.07 0.58 -20.84
CA LEU A 88 3.88 -0.62 -21.07
C LEU A 88 5.31 -0.35 -20.61
N TRP A 89 5.65 -0.87 -19.43
CA TRP A 89 6.93 -0.61 -18.77
C TRP A 89 8.12 -1.36 -19.42
N PRO A 90 9.35 -0.82 -19.29
CA PRO A 90 10.55 -1.45 -19.83
C PRO A 90 10.69 -2.91 -19.37
N ARG A 91 11.14 -3.81 -20.26
CA ARG A 91 11.22 -5.25 -19.95
C ARG A 91 12.10 -5.58 -18.74
N PHE A 92 13.15 -4.80 -18.56
CA PHE A 92 14.15 -5.00 -17.52
C PHE A 92 13.97 -4.02 -16.36
N MET A 93 12.82 -3.34 -16.27
CA MET A 93 12.54 -2.42 -15.17
C MET A 93 12.55 -3.18 -13.83
N SER A 94 13.49 -2.81 -12.97
CA SER A 94 13.58 -3.29 -11.59
C SER A 94 13.15 -2.23 -10.58
N SER A 95 13.11 -0.95 -10.98
CA SER A 95 12.77 0.16 -10.08
C SER A 95 11.87 1.19 -10.74
N LEU A 96 10.86 1.65 -9.98
CA LEU A 96 10.01 2.79 -10.32
C LEU A 96 10.05 3.81 -9.18
N THR A 97 10.34 5.07 -9.54
CA THR A 97 10.28 6.21 -8.61
C THR A 97 9.30 7.27 -9.13
N LEU A 98 8.31 7.60 -8.32
CA LEU A 98 7.35 8.67 -8.57
C LEU A 98 7.49 9.72 -7.46
N GLN A 99 7.85 10.95 -7.83
CA GLN A 99 8.03 12.05 -6.89
C GLN A 99 7.27 13.28 -7.34
N ASN A 100 6.32 13.74 -6.52
CA ASN A 100 5.47 14.88 -6.85
C ASN A 100 4.78 14.68 -8.22
N VAL A 101 4.17 13.51 -8.38
CA VAL A 101 3.43 13.11 -9.58
C VAL A 101 1.96 12.96 -9.21
N GLY A 102 1.07 13.62 -9.94
CA GLY A 102 -0.36 13.37 -9.81
C GLY A 102 -0.70 12.03 -10.45
N VAL A 103 -1.07 11.01 -9.67
CA VAL A 103 -1.50 9.72 -10.22
C VAL A 103 -2.92 9.44 -9.73
N PRO A 104 -3.92 9.34 -10.62
CA PRO A 104 -5.30 9.13 -10.20
C PRO A 104 -5.49 7.76 -9.54
N SER A 105 -4.72 6.75 -9.95
CA SER A 105 -4.82 5.40 -9.41
C SER A 105 -3.56 4.58 -9.72
N LEU A 106 -3.05 3.85 -8.71
CA LEU A 106 -2.07 2.79 -8.92
C LEU A 106 -2.73 1.42 -9.18
N LYS A 107 -4.06 1.33 -9.10
CA LYS A 107 -4.82 0.07 -9.10
C LYS A 107 -4.65 -0.72 -10.39
N ALA A 108 -4.55 -0.04 -11.52
CA ALA A 108 -4.59 -0.66 -12.83
C ALA A 108 -3.23 -1.02 -13.42
N ILE A 109 -2.14 -0.60 -12.77
CA ILE A 109 -0.80 -1.16 -13.00
C ILE A 109 -0.77 -2.68 -12.65
N GLY A 110 -1.81 -3.19 -11.98
CA GLY A 110 -2.03 -4.60 -11.72
C GLY A 110 -3.16 -5.25 -12.50
N GLY A 111 -3.98 -4.50 -13.26
CA GLY A 111 -5.11 -5.09 -13.99
C GLY A 111 -4.62 -6.05 -15.06
N VAL A 112 -5.37 -7.12 -15.34
CA VAL A 112 -5.28 -7.75 -16.65
C VAL A 112 -5.80 -6.71 -17.62
N THR A 113 -4.92 -5.87 -18.16
CA THR A 113 -5.30 -5.01 -19.27
C THR A 113 -5.73 -5.95 -20.39
N GLN A 114 -6.98 -5.72 -20.80
CA GLN A 114 -7.63 -6.29 -21.96
C GLN A 114 -6.69 -6.32 -23.17
N ASP A 115 -6.96 -7.21 -24.10
CA ASP A 115 -6.23 -7.35 -25.36
C ASP A 115 -6.05 -6.00 -26.08
N TRP A 116 -4.85 -5.42 -26.03
CA TRP A 116 -4.48 -4.32 -26.92
C TRP A 116 -3.23 -4.71 -27.72
N ALA A 117 -3.42 -4.69 -29.04
CA ALA A 117 -2.51 -5.05 -30.13
C ALA A 117 -1.63 -6.30 -29.91
N ASN A 118 -2.09 -7.44 -30.46
CA ASN A 118 -1.39 -8.74 -30.56
C ASN A 118 -1.49 -9.71 -29.36
N GLY A 119 -2.53 -9.60 -28.51
CA GLY A 119 -2.84 -10.62 -27.51
C GLY A 119 -1.80 -10.81 -26.40
N ARG A 120 -0.93 -9.81 -26.18
CA ARG A 120 0.08 -9.86 -25.11
C ARG A 120 -0.49 -9.28 -23.82
N ARG A 121 -0.88 -10.16 -22.90
CA ARG A 121 -1.16 -9.78 -21.51
C ARG A 121 0.15 -9.41 -20.83
N GLN A 122 0.31 -8.16 -20.42
CA GLN A 122 1.41 -7.77 -19.54
C GLN A 122 0.85 -7.32 -18.20
N SER A 123 1.33 -7.92 -17.11
CA SER A 123 1.19 -7.31 -15.80
C SER A 123 2.01 -6.02 -15.83
N ALA A 124 1.38 -4.88 -15.61
CA ALA A 124 2.10 -3.61 -15.62
C ALA A 124 3.12 -3.53 -14.44
N TRP A 125 2.93 -4.32 -13.38
CA TRP A 125 4.02 -4.68 -12.46
C TRP A 125 4.80 -5.90 -12.98
N LYS A 126 6.06 -5.69 -13.38
CA LYS A 126 6.95 -6.77 -13.82
C LYS A 126 7.32 -7.67 -12.64
N LYS A 127 7.36 -8.99 -12.85
CA LYS A 127 7.76 -9.97 -11.82
C LYS A 127 9.15 -9.69 -11.23
N GLY A 128 10.07 -9.15 -12.04
CA GLY A 128 11.43 -8.77 -11.62
C GLY A 128 11.54 -7.36 -11.01
N MET A 129 10.42 -6.68 -10.74
CA MET A 129 10.47 -5.40 -10.07
C MET A 129 10.80 -5.57 -8.59
N GLU A 130 11.84 -4.87 -8.16
CA GLU A 130 12.43 -4.98 -6.83
C GLU A 130 12.20 -3.73 -5.99
N GLN A 131 11.93 -2.57 -6.61
CA GLN A 131 11.81 -1.31 -5.88
C GLN A 131 10.67 -0.42 -6.35
N LEU A 132 9.86 0.05 -5.41
CA LEU A 132 8.88 1.11 -5.60
C LEU A 132 9.15 2.27 -4.62
N SER A 133 9.37 3.47 -5.14
CA SER A 133 9.55 4.68 -4.34
C SER A 133 8.48 5.71 -4.69
N LEU A 134 7.72 6.14 -3.69
CA LEU A 134 6.66 7.15 -3.81
C LEU A 134 7.00 8.33 -2.90
N THR A 135 6.99 9.56 -3.43
CA THR A 135 7.35 10.75 -2.66
C THR A 135 6.46 11.94 -2.97
N ASN A 136 6.01 12.67 -1.95
CA ASN A 136 5.21 13.91 -2.10
C ASN A 136 3.99 13.72 -3.01
N MET A 137 3.15 12.72 -2.74
CA MET A 137 2.00 12.43 -3.59
C MET A 137 0.80 11.91 -2.79
N ALA A 138 -0.38 11.99 -3.39
CA ALA A 138 -1.60 11.37 -2.88
C ALA A 138 -2.00 10.21 -3.79
N ILE A 139 -2.39 9.09 -3.19
CA ILE A 139 -2.90 7.92 -3.91
C ILE A 139 -4.17 7.42 -3.26
N ASP A 140 -5.07 6.85 -4.06
CA ASP A 140 -6.32 6.28 -3.53
C ASP A 140 -6.06 5.00 -2.74
N ALA A 141 -5.28 4.08 -3.29
CA ALA A 141 -5.02 2.77 -2.72
C ALA A 141 -3.71 2.18 -3.26
N MET A 142 -3.11 1.28 -2.48
CA MET A 142 -2.02 0.42 -2.91
C MET A 142 -2.48 -0.58 -3.99
N PRO A 143 -1.60 -0.95 -4.96
CA PRO A 143 -1.92 -1.95 -5.96
C PRO A 143 -1.93 -3.37 -5.36
N VAL A 144 -2.86 -4.21 -5.82
CA VAL A 144 -3.03 -5.57 -5.32
C VAL A 144 -2.10 -6.61 -5.96
N ASN A 145 -1.51 -6.28 -7.11
CA ASN A 145 -0.69 -7.20 -7.92
C ASN A 145 0.79 -6.82 -7.97
N LEU A 146 1.28 -6.15 -6.92
CA LEU A 146 2.71 -5.94 -6.74
C LEU A 146 3.44 -7.28 -6.52
N PRO A 147 4.67 -7.44 -7.04
CA PRO A 147 5.53 -8.56 -6.68
C PRO A 147 5.62 -8.74 -5.17
N LYS A 148 5.23 -9.92 -4.71
CA LYS A 148 5.20 -10.27 -3.29
C LYS A 148 6.56 -10.77 -2.85
N HIS A 149 6.95 -10.42 -1.63
CA HIS A 149 8.08 -10.94 -0.88
C HIS A 149 9.48 -10.57 -1.41
N THR A 150 9.58 -9.80 -2.51
CA THR A 150 10.85 -9.37 -3.11
C THR A 150 11.06 -7.86 -3.08
N MET A 151 10.00 -7.08 -2.87
CA MET A 151 10.06 -5.64 -3.06
C MET A 151 10.57 -4.85 -1.85
N TYR A 152 11.43 -3.87 -2.13
CA TYR A 152 11.69 -2.70 -1.30
C TYR A 152 10.69 -1.59 -1.65
N MET A 153 9.92 -1.15 -0.66
CA MET A 153 8.93 -0.09 -0.81
C MET A 153 9.29 1.08 0.09
N SER A 154 9.35 2.28 -0.47
CA SER A 154 9.67 3.52 0.27
C SER A 154 8.63 4.59 0.00
N PHE A 155 7.91 5.01 1.03
CA PHE A 155 6.93 6.09 0.95
C PHE A 155 7.38 7.28 1.80
N ALA A 156 7.51 8.45 1.18
CA ALA A 156 7.90 9.68 1.85
C ALA A 156 6.91 10.79 1.58
N ASN A 157 6.20 11.27 2.61
CA ASN A 157 5.16 12.29 2.46
C ASN A 157 4.09 11.84 1.45
N VAL A 158 3.50 10.66 1.70
CA VAL A 158 2.49 10.04 0.83
C VAL A 158 1.20 9.87 1.61
N SER A 159 0.10 10.45 1.13
CA SER A 159 -1.24 10.20 1.69
C SER A 159 -1.95 9.08 0.93
N VAL A 160 -2.48 8.10 1.65
CA VAL A 160 -3.25 6.99 1.06
C VAL A 160 -4.69 7.05 1.54
N SER A 161 -5.64 7.32 0.65
CA SER A 161 -7.06 7.49 1.02
C SER A 161 -7.64 6.20 1.63
N ASN A 162 -7.32 5.06 1.05
CA ASN A 162 -7.75 3.74 1.52
C ASN A 162 -6.59 3.00 2.21
N MET A 163 -6.40 3.26 3.51
CA MET A 163 -5.34 2.61 4.30
C MET A 163 -5.48 1.07 4.37
N ALA A 164 -6.69 0.51 4.26
CA ALA A 164 -6.87 -0.95 4.24
C ALA A 164 -6.18 -1.61 3.03
N SER A 165 -5.85 -0.86 1.99
CA SER A 165 -5.10 -1.37 0.83
C SER A 165 -3.67 -1.82 1.17
N PHE A 166 -3.10 -1.41 2.30
CA PHE A 166 -1.83 -1.98 2.80
C PHE A 166 -1.91 -3.49 3.02
N ALA A 167 -3.10 -4.06 3.23
CA ALA A 167 -3.31 -5.49 3.32
C ALA A 167 -3.10 -6.22 1.97
N ALA A 168 -3.03 -5.49 0.85
CA ALA A 168 -2.79 -6.07 -0.46
C ALA A 168 -1.30 -6.22 -0.80
N ILE A 169 -0.42 -5.49 -0.12
CA ILE A 169 1.03 -5.53 -0.36
C ILE A 169 1.71 -6.54 0.55
N ARG A 170 2.81 -7.13 0.07
CA ARG A 170 3.66 -8.05 0.83
C ARG A 170 5.13 -7.71 0.59
N PRO A 171 5.64 -6.57 1.06
CA PRO A 171 7.02 -6.17 0.79
C PRO A 171 8.03 -7.07 1.52
N TYR A 172 9.25 -7.13 0.99
CA TYR A 172 10.43 -7.62 1.71
C TYR A 172 10.95 -6.57 2.69
N LYS A 173 10.87 -5.29 2.30
CA LYS A 173 11.26 -4.14 3.11
C LYS A 173 10.28 -2.99 2.91
N LEU A 174 9.91 -2.33 3.99
CA LEU A 174 8.97 -1.20 3.97
C LEU A 174 9.53 -0.04 4.78
N ASP A 175 9.68 1.11 4.13
CA ASP A 175 10.08 2.37 4.74
C ASP A 175 8.95 3.41 4.59
N LEU A 176 8.47 3.92 5.71
CA LEU A 176 7.34 4.84 5.80
C LEU A 176 7.80 6.12 6.51
N ARG A 177 7.82 7.24 5.79
CA ARG A 177 8.26 8.53 6.30
C ARG A 177 7.21 9.60 6.07
N VAL A 178 6.79 10.30 7.12
CA VAL A 178 5.77 11.37 7.04
C VAL A 178 4.49 10.88 6.35
N VAL A 179 3.98 9.71 6.76
CA VAL A 179 2.73 9.16 6.19
C VAL A 179 1.56 9.56 7.08
N PRO A 180 0.69 10.50 6.66
CA PRO A 180 -0.42 10.96 7.48
C PRO A 180 -1.43 9.82 7.74
N ASP A 181 -2.06 9.86 8.91
CA ASP A 181 -3.13 8.93 9.32
C ASP A 181 -2.76 7.44 9.23
N LEU A 182 -1.47 7.11 9.37
CA LEU A 182 -0.97 5.75 9.22
C LEU A 182 -1.64 4.79 10.22
N ARG A 183 -2.19 3.71 9.67
CA ARG A 183 -2.76 2.56 10.39
C ARG A 183 -2.26 1.28 9.76
N LEU A 184 -1.67 0.42 10.57
CA LEU A 184 -1.21 -0.90 10.14
C LEU A 184 -2.07 -1.95 10.83
N GLU A 185 -3.17 -2.34 10.18
CA GLU A 185 -4.20 -3.18 10.79
C GLU A 185 -4.52 -4.39 9.90
N ASN A 186 -4.59 -5.59 10.49
CA ASN A 186 -4.95 -6.83 9.80
C ASN A 186 -3.99 -7.15 8.63
N LEU A 187 -2.69 -7.10 8.91
CA LEU A 187 -1.65 -7.27 7.91
C LEU A 187 -0.90 -8.57 8.09
N ASP A 188 -0.80 -9.36 7.03
CA ASP A 188 0.11 -10.50 6.98
C ASP A 188 1.42 -10.04 6.34
N TYR A 189 2.35 -9.56 7.16
CA TYR A 189 3.70 -9.20 6.75
C TYR A 189 4.70 -10.28 7.14
N GLY A 190 4.28 -11.55 7.04
CA GLY A 190 5.06 -12.70 7.47
C GLY A 190 6.47 -12.74 6.89
N SER A 191 6.64 -12.32 5.63
CA SER A 191 7.92 -12.27 4.91
C SER A 191 8.72 -10.95 5.03
N LEU A 192 8.17 -9.96 5.73
CA LEU A 192 8.78 -8.64 5.80
C LEU A 192 10.04 -8.73 6.65
N ALA A 193 11.21 -8.50 6.06
CA ALA A 193 12.48 -8.53 6.79
C ALA A 193 12.76 -7.21 7.53
N MET A 194 12.29 -6.09 7.00
CA MET A 194 12.55 -4.76 7.57
C MET A 194 11.31 -3.86 7.52
N LEU A 195 10.99 -3.28 8.66
CA LEU A 195 10.05 -2.16 8.79
C LEU A 195 10.80 -0.94 9.36
N SER A 196 10.68 0.18 8.67
CA SER A 196 11.13 1.49 9.15
C SER A 196 9.96 2.46 9.10
N ILE A 197 9.68 3.13 10.21
CA ILE A 197 8.70 4.21 10.29
C ILE A 197 9.38 5.45 10.89
N SER A 198 9.26 6.58 10.21
CA SER A 198 9.86 7.83 10.68
C SER A 198 8.98 9.05 10.51
N ASN A 199 9.13 10.01 11.44
CA ASN A 199 8.48 11.33 11.39
C ASN A 199 6.96 11.22 11.17
N THR A 200 6.31 10.28 11.84
CA THR A 200 4.92 9.89 11.59
C THR A 200 4.18 9.66 12.91
N ASN A 201 2.93 10.12 12.98
CA ASN A 201 2.00 9.70 14.02
C ASN A 201 1.21 8.48 13.54
N VAL A 202 1.41 7.35 14.20
CA VAL A 202 0.77 6.07 13.89
C VAL A 202 -0.41 5.87 14.82
N LYS A 203 -1.61 5.76 14.25
CA LYS A 203 -2.84 5.60 15.05
C LYS A 203 -2.93 4.22 15.68
N ALA A 204 -2.53 3.18 14.96
CA ALA A 204 -2.53 1.82 15.48
C ALA A 204 -1.62 0.90 14.67
N ILE A 205 -1.01 -0.06 15.35
CA ILE A 205 -0.43 -1.27 14.75
C ILE A 205 -1.14 -2.46 15.40
N SER A 206 -2.03 -3.12 14.67
CA SER A 206 -2.88 -4.16 15.23
C SER A 206 -3.08 -5.37 14.33
N ASN A 207 -3.10 -6.57 14.92
CA ASN A 207 -3.28 -7.82 14.18
C ASN A 207 -2.30 -7.93 12.99
N VAL A 208 -1.00 -7.75 13.27
CA VAL A 208 0.07 -7.76 12.26
C VAL A 208 1.03 -8.90 12.50
N GLN A 209 1.30 -9.69 11.46
CA GLN A 209 2.27 -10.79 11.52
C GLN A 209 3.63 -10.32 11.00
N PHE A 210 4.64 -10.28 11.87
CA PHE A 210 6.03 -9.95 11.56
C PHE A 210 6.93 -11.17 11.79
N LYS A 211 6.59 -12.29 11.14
CA LYS A 211 7.21 -13.60 11.42
C LYS A 211 8.70 -13.65 11.05
N ASP A 212 9.06 -13.08 9.90
CA ASP A 212 10.44 -13.06 9.38
C ASP A 212 11.10 -11.68 9.54
N ALA A 213 10.51 -10.80 10.35
CA ALA A 213 11.09 -9.48 10.60
C ALA A 213 12.41 -9.61 11.34
N THR A 214 13.47 -9.05 10.78
CA THR A 214 14.79 -9.01 11.43
C THR A 214 15.13 -7.62 11.93
N TYR A 215 14.48 -6.59 11.37
CA TYR A 215 14.73 -5.20 11.74
C TYR A 215 13.44 -4.39 11.84
N LEU A 216 13.20 -3.81 13.02
CA LEU A 216 12.15 -2.84 13.27
C LEU A 216 12.79 -1.51 13.69
N SER A 217 12.41 -0.42 13.03
CA SER A 217 12.95 0.92 13.31
C SER A 217 11.83 1.95 13.39
N PHE A 218 11.83 2.72 14.47
CA PHE A 218 10.84 3.74 14.78
C PHE A 218 11.57 5.02 15.21
N SER A 219 11.50 6.08 14.39
CA SER A 219 12.26 7.31 14.62
C SER A 219 11.39 8.57 14.53
N ASN A 220 11.37 9.41 15.56
CA ASN A 220 10.48 10.57 15.65
C ASN A 220 9.02 10.18 15.40
N VAL A 221 8.52 9.20 16.15
CA VAL A 221 7.16 8.69 15.99
C VAL A 221 6.37 8.77 17.29
N THR A 222 5.07 9.00 17.18
CA THR A 222 4.12 8.64 18.23
C THR A 222 3.25 7.51 17.73
N ILE A 223 3.00 6.52 18.57
CA ILE A 223 2.16 5.36 18.26
C ILE A 223 1.10 5.26 19.36
N ASP A 224 -0.18 5.38 19.01
CA ASP A 224 -1.25 5.46 20.02
C ASP A 224 -1.59 4.10 20.64
N ALA A 225 -1.43 3.03 19.87
CA ALA A 225 -1.66 1.65 20.33
C ALA A 225 -0.88 0.64 19.48
N ILE A 226 -0.36 -0.40 20.14
CA ILE A 226 0.16 -1.60 19.50
C ILE A 226 -0.45 -2.80 20.19
N HIS A 227 -1.10 -3.70 19.46
CA HIS A 227 -1.65 -4.93 20.04
C HIS A 227 -1.71 -6.06 19.00
N ASP A 228 -1.79 -7.31 19.46
CA ASP A 228 -1.96 -8.48 18.59
C ASP A 228 -0.92 -8.57 17.46
N ILE A 229 0.33 -8.18 17.74
CA ILE A 229 1.44 -8.41 16.80
C ILE A 229 2.06 -9.77 17.07
N GLU A 230 2.35 -10.53 16.02
CA GLU A 230 3.13 -11.77 16.12
C GLU A 230 4.56 -11.50 15.67
N VAL A 231 5.52 -11.67 16.57
CA VAL A 231 6.95 -11.60 16.26
C VAL A 231 7.61 -12.91 16.68
N ARG A 232 8.46 -13.48 15.81
CA ARG A 232 9.13 -14.77 16.08
C ARG A 232 10.61 -14.63 16.33
N ASP A 233 11.26 -13.81 15.51
CA ASP A 233 12.68 -13.51 15.60
C ASP A 233 12.87 -12.01 15.40
N LEU A 234 13.95 -11.45 15.94
CA LEU A 234 14.35 -10.06 15.78
C LEU A 234 15.85 -9.93 15.99
N ASN A 235 16.54 -9.36 15.01
CA ASN A 235 17.97 -9.08 15.11
C ASN A 235 18.23 -7.65 15.60
N ARG A 236 17.38 -6.70 15.20
CA ARG A 236 17.55 -5.28 15.51
C ARG A 236 16.21 -4.61 15.79
N VAL A 237 16.14 -3.85 16.88
CA VAL A 237 14.96 -3.03 17.22
C VAL A 237 15.41 -1.66 17.66
N TRP A 238 15.07 -0.63 16.89
CA TRP A 238 15.52 0.73 17.14
C TRP A 238 14.34 1.64 17.42
N PHE A 239 14.40 2.33 18.55
CA PHE A 239 13.49 3.40 18.92
C PHE A 239 14.30 4.67 19.19
N THR A 240 14.07 5.72 18.41
CA THR A 240 14.72 7.03 18.58
C THR A 240 13.64 8.11 18.62
N ASN A 241 13.55 8.86 19.71
CA ASN A 241 12.49 9.84 19.92
C ASN A 241 11.10 9.25 19.62
N ALA A 242 10.85 8.04 20.12
CA ALA A 242 9.63 7.29 19.88
C ALA A 242 8.76 7.25 21.14
N ARG A 243 7.47 7.55 21.00
CA ARG A 243 6.50 7.49 22.09
C ARG A 243 5.43 6.47 21.75
N VAL A 244 5.31 5.41 22.53
CA VAL A 244 4.27 4.40 22.34
C VAL A 244 3.31 4.46 23.50
N SER A 245 2.03 4.53 23.20
CA SER A 245 0.95 4.38 24.16
C SER A 245 0.31 3.01 23.97
N ASN A 246 -0.18 2.42 25.05
CA ASN A 246 -1.00 1.21 25.04
C ASN A 246 -0.41 0.06 24.22
N TRP A 247 0.87 -0.27 24.45
CA TRP A 247 1.47 -1.47 23.88
C TRP A 247 1.11 -2.73 24.67
N LEU A 248 0.24 -3.53 24.07
CA LEU A 248 -0.18 -4.84 24.52
C LEU A 248 0.56 -5.93 23.73
N MET A 249 1.11 -6.91 24.43
CA MET A 249 1.86 -8.02 23.85
C MET A 249 1.40 -9.34 24.46
N ASP A 250 1.44 -10.42 23.69
CA ASP A 250 1.39 -11.76 24.28
C ASP A 250 2.75 -12.10 24.94
N ALA A 251 2.77 -13.13 25.78
CA ALA A 251 4.00 -13.52 26.48
C ALA A 251 5.13 -13.94 25.53
N LYS A 252 4.79 -14.49 24.35
CA LYS A 252 5.77 -14.96 23.36
C LYS A 252 6.50 -13.78 22.73
N THR A 253 5.75 -12.79 22.26
CA THR A 253 6.27 -11.56 21.66
C THR A 253 7.05 -10.77 22.70
N PHE A 254 6.54 -10.65 23.93
CA PHE A 254 7.31 -10.05 25.02
C PHE A 254 8.67 -10.71 25.22
N TYR A 255 8.73 -12.06 25.24
CA TYR A 255 9.99 -12.79 25.40
C TYR A 255 10.97 -12.53 24.25
N VAL A 256 10.48 -12.52 23.00
CA VAL A 256 11.33 -12.20 21.83
C VAL A 256 11.98 -10.84 22.00
N PHE A 257 11.21 -9.78 22.24
CA PHE A 257 11.79 -8.45 22.45
C PHE A 257 12.72 -8.43 23.66
N ASN A 258 12.27 -8.92 24.82
CA ASN A 258 13.00 -8.79 26.07
C ASN A 258 14.30 -9.62 26.12
N SER A 259 14.42 -10.66 25.30
CA SER A 259 15.64 -11.48 25.20
C SER A 259 16.76 -10.83 24.37
N MET A 260 16.46 -9.77 23.62
CA MET A 260 17.45 -9.09 22.80
C MET A 260 18.50 -8.39 23.68
N PRO A 261 19.80 -8.51 23.36
CA PRO A 261 20.84 -7.75 24.05
C PRO A 261 20.75 -6.26 23.68
N GLN A 262 21.32 -5.39 24.51
CA GLN A 262 21.52 -4.00 24.12
C GLN A 262 22.52 -3.93 22.97
N SER A 263 22.23 -3.11 21.95
CA SER A 263 23.17 -2.82 20.87
C SER A 263 24.35 -2.02 21.41
N GLU A 264 25.56 -2.51 21.13
CA GLU A 264 26.82 -1.85 21.47
C GLU A 264 27.56 -1.48 20.20
N TRP A 265 28.32 -0.39 20.24
CA TRP A 265 29.28 -0.09 19.18
C TRP A 265 30.43 -1.09 19.27
N ARG A 266 30.57 -1.94 18.25
CA ARG A 266 31.61 -2.95 18.17
C ARG A 266 32.34 -2.88 16.83
N PRO A 267 33.63 -3.25 16.78
CA PRO A 267 34.32 -3.46 15.52
C PRO A 267 33.56 -4.48 14.65
N GLN A 268 33.36 -4.15 13.38
CA GLN A 268 32.77 -5.01 12.35
C GLN A 268 33.72 -5.06 11.15
N SER A 269 33.57 -6.07 10.28
CA SER A 269 34.28 -6.15 9.01
C SER A 269 34.02 -4.86 8.21
N GLY A 270 35.03 -3.99 8.10
CA GLY A 270 34.94 -2.70 7.41
C GLY A 270 34.69 -1.46 8.28
N GLY A 271 34.72 -1.54 9.62
CA GLY A 271 34.63 -0.36 10.49
C GLY A 271 34.17 -0.64 11.92
N VAL A 272 33.55 0.36 12.56
CA VAL A 272 32.85 0.21 13.84
C VAL A 272 31.35 0.36 13.57
N GLY A 273 30.54 -0.58 14.04
CA GLY A 273 29.10 -0.63 13.80
C GLY A 273 28.34 -1.13 15.02
N LEU A 274 27.04 -0.85 15.08
CA LEU A 274 26.19 -1.38 16.16
C LEU A 274 26.02 -2.89 16.02
N SER A 275 26.22 -3.60 17.13
CA SER A 275 25.88 -5.01 17.24
C SER A 275 24.38 -5.24 17.05
N LEU A 276 24.01 -6.50 16.80
CA LEU A 276 22.62 -6.94 16.91
C LEU A 276 22.10 -6.65 18.33
N GLY A 277 20.80 -6.40 18.44
CA GLY A 277 20.17 -5.99 19.69
C GLY A 277 19.18 -4.83 19.57
N TRP A 278 18.80 -4.31 20.72
CA TRP A 278 17.94 -3.13 20.81
C TRP A 278 18.76 -1.85 20.95
N ASN A 279 18.28 -0.76 20.35
CA ASN A 279 18.82 0.58 20.54
C ASN A 279 17.68 1.53 20.93
N LEU A 280 17.90 2.28 22.00
CA LEU A 280 16.95 3.22 22.56
C LEU A 280 17.60 4.59 22.69
N LYS A 281 16.90 5.62 22.20
CA LYS A 281 17.26 7.01 22.42
C LYS A 281 15.99 7.83 22.61
N ASP A 282 15.91 8.59 23.70
CA ASP A 282 14.83 9.55 23.98
C ASP A 282 13.41 9.00 23.77
N SER A 283 13.20 7.72 24.10
CA SER A 283 11.95 7.00 23.81
C SER A 283 11.22 6.61 25.10
N SER A 284 9.90 6.47 25.05
CA SER A 284 9.08 6.12 26.21
C SER A 284 7.84 5.32 25.81
N PHE A 285 7.54 4.25 26.55
CA PHE A 285 6.31 3.48 26.40
C PHE A 285 5.47 3.60 27.66
N THR A 286 4.20 3.94 27.46
CA THR A 286 3.23 4.10 28.54
C THR A 286 2.06 3.16 28.30
N TYR A 287 1.52 2.62 29.39
CA TYR A 287 0.35 1.76 29.34
C TYR A 287 -0.58 2.10 30.50
N ASP A 288 -1.88 2.18 30.23
CA ASP A 288 -2.88 2.33 31.28
C ASP A 288 -3.04 1.01 32.04
N LYS A 289 -2.54 0.97 33.29
CA LYS A 289 -2.63 -0.20 34.16
C LYS A 289 -4.07 -0.72 34.29
N SER A 290 -5.06 0.16 34.36
CA SER A 290 -6.46 -0.25 34.49
C SER A 290 -6.98 -1.01 33.26
N LEU A 291 -6.47 -0.68 32.06
CA LEU A 291 -6.75 -1.45 30.85
C LEU A 291 -6.06 -2.81 30.87
N CYS A 292 -4.84 -2.88 31.40
CA CYS A 292 -4.08 -4.12 31.49
C CYS A 292 -4.77 -5.11 32.44
N ASP A 293 -5.15 -4.63 33.63
CA ASP A 293 -5.83 -5.43 34.64
C ASP A 293 -7.19 -5.96 34.13
N LYS A 294 -7.94 -5.14 33.36
CA LYS A 294 -9.21 -5.56 32.73
C LYS A 294 -9.04 -6.69 31.70
N GLN A 295 -7.88 -6.81 31.10
CA GLN A 295 -7.54 -7.85 30.14
C GLN A 295 -6.83 -9.04 30.80
N SER A 296 -6.81 -9.09 32.13
CA SER A 296 -6.07 -10.08 32.93
C SER A 296 -4.57 -10.09 32.62
N GLY A 297 -4.04 -8.99 32.11
CA GLY A 297 -2.63 -8.81 31.78
C GLY A 297 -1.79 -8.45 33.00
N SER A 298 -0.48 -8.41 32.79
CA SER A 298 0.49 -7.92 33.78
C SER A 298 1.34 -6.82 33.17
N VAL A 299 1.46 -5.71 33.89
CA VAL A 299 2.33 -4.61 33.48
C VAL A 299 3.79 -5.03 33.70
N LYS A 300 4.61 -4.93 32.65
CA LYS A 300 6.04 -5.26 32.68
C LYS A 300 6.87 -4.14 32.07
N THR A 301 8.13 -4.06 32.49
CA THR A 301 9.15 -3.20 31.88
C THR A 301 9.90 -3.98 30.80
N LEU A 302 9.99 -3.42 29.60
CA LEU A 302 10.79 -4.00 28.53
C LEU A 302 12.27 -3.63 28.70
N TRP A 303 13.17 -4.61 28.52
CA TRP A 303 14.63 -4.43 28.64
C TRP A 303 15.09 -3.84 29.98
N SER A 304 14.32 -4.09 31.04
CA SER A 304 14.53 -3.54 32.39
C SER A 304 14.57 -2.00 32.44
N GLN A 305 13.96 -1.32 31.45
CA GLN A 305 13.88 0.14 31.40
C GLN A 305 12.58 0.63 32.03
N ALA A 306 12.69 1.49 33.05
CA ALA A 306 11.53 1.96 33.81
C ALA A 306 10.53 2.78 32.97
N ASN A 307 11.00 3.45 31.93
CA ASN A 307 10.21 4.26 31.00
C ASN A 307 9.59 3.46 29.84
N LEU A 308 9.77 2.14 29.78
CA LEU A 308 9.27 1.28 28.70
C LEU A 308 8.28 0.25 29.24
N VAL A 309 7.11 0.76 29.61
CA VAL A 309 6.06 -0.04 30.24
C VAL A 309 5.11 -0.61 29.19
N VAL A 310 4.90 -1.92 29.22
CA VAL A 310 4.00 -2.67 28.32
C VAL A 310 3.04 -3.53 29.14
N CYS A 311 1.89 -3.87 28.55
CA CYS A 311 1.00 -4.89 29.13
C CYS A 311 1.24 -6.24 28.47
N VAL A 312 1.54 -7.25 29.27
CA VAL A 312 1.75 -8.61 28.80
C VAL A 312 0.54 -9.45 29.17
N LEU A 313 -0.18 -9.92 28.16
CA LEU A 313 -1.29 -10.83 28.35
C LEU A 313 -0.78 -12.24 28.69
N PRO A 314 -1.46 -12.96 29.59
CA PRO A 314 -1.17 -14.36 29.82
C PRO A 314 -1.34 -15.11 28.51
N GLN A 315 -0.41 -16.03 28.21
CA GLN A 315 -0.68 -17.00 27.17
C GLN A 315 -1.99 -17.71 27.52
N PRO A 316 -2.89 -17.98 26.55
CA PRO A 316 -3.96 -18.92 26.80
C PRO A 316 -3.28 -20.21 27.24
N SER A 317 -3.43 -20.55 28.52
CA SER A 317 -3.03 -21.84 29.03
C SER A 317 -3.88 -22.85 28.28
N PHE A 318 -3.30 -23.48 27.26
CA PHE A 318 -3.80 -24.75 26.79
C PHE A 318 -3.58 -25.74 27.93
N GLU A 319 -4.46 -25.71 28.92
CA GLU A 319 -4.64 -26.85 29.82
C GLU A 319 -5.07 -28.03 28.96
N THR A 320 -4.06 -28.80 28.56
CA THR A 320 -3.99 -30.23 28.26
C THR A 320 -5.28 -30.95 27.88
N GLY A 321 -5.26 -31.59 26.70
CA GLY A 321 -6.02 -32.83 26.48
C GLY A 321 -7.53 -32.67 26.35
N SER A 322 -8.07 -33.26 25.28
CA SER A 322 -9.49 -33.55 25.09
C SER A 322 -10.43 -32.34 24.93
N ASN A 323 -10.89 -32.22 23.69
CA ASN A 323 -12.01 -31.41 23.18
C ASN A 323 -11.77 -29.90 23.09
N ALA A 324 -11.55 -29.48 21.85
CA ALA A 324 -11.59 -28.11 21.41
C ALA A 324 -12.92 -27.44 21.81
N VAL A 325 -12.86 -26.57 22.81
CA VAL A 325 -13.83 -25.50 22.99
C VAL A 325 -13.14 -24.21 22.57
N VAL A 326 -13.54 -23.76 21.39
CA VAL A 326 -13.20 -22.47 20.81
C VAL A 326 -13.63 -21.37 21.80
N VAL A 327 -12.68 -20.77 22.50
CA VAL A 327 -12.89 -19.51 23.25
C VAL A 327 -12.89 -18.38 22.22
N ILE A 328 -13.97 -18.29 21.45
CA ILE A 328 -14.39 -17.03 20.85
C ILE A 328 -14.96 -16.22 22.02
N GLY A 329 -14.17 -15.28 22.51
CA GLY A 329 -14.63 -14.19 23.38
C GLY A 329 -15.52 -13.20 22.63
N VAL A 330 -16.51 -13.70 21.91
CA VAL A 330 -17.70 -12.94 21.51
C VAL A 330 -18.79 -13.52 22.38
N SER A 331 -19.17 -12.78 23.42
CA SER A 331 -20.25 -13.19 24.31
C SER A 331 -21.45 -13.63 23.45
N ALA A 332 -22.01 -14.82 23.71
CA ALA A 332 -23.18 -15.30 22.98
C ALA A 332 -24.35 -14.28 23.05
N ALA A 333 -24.35 -13.42 24.06
CA ALA A 333 -25.21 -12.25 24.18
C ALA A 333 -25.06 -11.26 22.99
N SER A 334 -23.84 -10.95 22.53
CA SER A 334 -23.60 -10.04 21.40
C SER A 334 -24.12 -10.57 20.05
N VAL A 335 -24.00 -11.89 19.79
CA VAL A 335 -24.50 -12.47 18.52
C VAL A 335 -26.02 -12.55 18.52
N ILE A 336 -26.65 -12.85 19.66
CA ILE A 336 -28.11 -12.82 19.80
C ILE A 336 -28.64 -11.39 19.67
N VAL A 337 -27.93 -10.38 20.21
CA VAL A 337 -28.32 -8.97 20.07
C VAL A 337 -28.16 -8.50 18.61
N LEU A 338 -27.07 -8.84 17.92
CA LEU A 338 -26.88 -8.49 16.50
C LEU A 338 -27.90 -9.17 15.59
N ALA A 339 -28.20 -10.45 15.81
CA ALA A 339 -29.25 -11.16 15.09
C ALA A 339 -30.64 -10.58 15.40
N GLY A 340 -30.90 -10.23 16.67
CA GLY A 340 -32.15 -9.56 17.07
C GLY A 340 -32.32 -8.19 16.41
N VAL A 341 -31.27 -7.37 16.36
CA VAL A 341 -31.28 -6.06 15.68
C VAL A 341 -31.50 -6.23 14.18
N LEU A 342 -30.83 -7.19 13.54
CA LEU A 342 -31.03 -7.50 12.12
C LEU A 342 -32.46 -7.97 11.81
N VAL A 343 -33.04 -8.83 12.65
CA VAL A 343 -34.42 -9.30 12.48
C VAL A 343 -35.43 -8.15 12.70
N ILE A 344 -35.21 -7.27 13.68
CA ILE A 344 -36.06 -6.09 13.92
C ILE A 344 -35.95 -5.10 12.76
N MET A 345 -34.74 -4.82 12.26
CA MET A 345 -34.55 -3.96 11.09
C MET A 345 -35.17 -4.56 9.83
N TYR A 346 -35.04 -5.87 9.63
CA TYR A 346 -35.68 -6.56 8.51
C TYR A 346 -37.20 -6.51 8.61
N ARG A 347 -37.78 -6.76 9.79
CA ARG A 347 -39.24 -6.63 10.02
C ARG A 347 -39.75 -5.20 9.80
N LYS A 348 -39.00 -4.18 10.26
CA LYS A 348 -39.34 -2.78 9.99
C LYS A 348 -39.27 -2.43 8.50
N LYS A 349 -38.27 -2.96 7.78
CA LYS A 349 -38.12 -2.74 6.33
C LYS A 349 -39.22 -3.43 5.53
N VAL A 350 -39.62 -4.65 5.94
CA VAL A 350 -40.75 -5.36 5.34
C VAL A 350 -42.07 -4.62 5.61
N ALA A 351 -42.34 -4.19 6.85
CA ALA A 351 -43.55 -3.41 7.17
C ALA A 351 -43.62 -2.08 6.41
N ALA A 352 -42.49 -1.39 6.24
CA ALA A 352 -42.42 -0.18 5.42
C ALA A 352 -42.68 -0.45 3.93
N LEU A 353 -42.24 -1.60 3.40
CA LEU A 353 -42.52 -2.02 2.03
C LEU A 353 -44.00 -2.44 1.85
N THR A 354 -44.59 -3.12 2.84
CA THR A 354 -46.01 -3.49 2.83
C THR A 354 -46.91 -2.25 2.89
N SER A 355 -46.59 -1.27 3.75
CA SER A 355 -47.30 0.02 3.80
C SER A 355 -47.20 0.79 2.48
N LYS A 356 -46.04 0.76 1.82
CA LYS A 356 -45.85 1.40 0.51
C LYS A 356 -46.65 0.69 -0.59
N TYR A 357 -46.80 -0.63 -0.50
CA TYR A 357 -47.61 -1.44 -1.42
C TYR A 357 -49.12 -1.27 -1.21
N GLU A 358 -49.57 -1.07 0.03
CA GLU A 358 -50.98 -0.74 0.32
C GLU A 358 -51.34 0.67 -0.14
N SER A 359 -50.40 1.63 -0.14
CA SER A 359 -50.62 2.99 -0.64
C SER A 359 -50.73 3.10 -2.17
N THR A 360 -50.31 2.08 -2.92
CA THR A 360 -50.36 2.04 -4.40
C THR A 360 -51.49 1.19 -4.95
N ARG A 361 -52.32 0.56 -4.11
CA ARG A 361 -53.55 -0.12 -4.58
C ARG A 361 -54.63 0.91 -4.89
N SER A 362 -54.90 1.10 -6.17
CA SER A 362 -56.05 1.88 -6.66
C SER A 362 -57.36 1.26 -6.13
N PRO A 363 -58.37 2.09 -5.77
CA PRO A 363 -59.61 1.60 -5.19
C PRO A 363 -60.37 0.73 -6.20
N THR A 364 -60.76 -0.47 -5.77
CA THR A 364 -61.62 -1.36 -6.54
C THR A 364 -63.03 -0.79 -6.57
N PHE A 365 -63.46 -0.26 -7.71
CA PHE A 365 -64.85 0.13 -7.91
C PHE A 365 -65.74 -1.13 -7.92
N THR A 366 -66.57 -1.25 -6.88
CA THR A 366 -67.64 -2.24 -6.84
C THR A 366 -68.73 -1.80 -7.81
N ALA A 367 -68.95 -2.57 -8.88
CA ALA A 367 -70.01 -2.33 -9.83
C ALA A 367 -71.37 -2.48 -9.12
N LYS A 368 -72.08 -1.36 -9.00
CA LYS A 368 -73.45 -1.30 -8.51
C LYS A 368 -74.35 -1.81 -9.64
N SER A 369 -75.16 -2.84 -9.35
CA SER A 369 -76.21 -3.31 -10.24
C SER A 369 -77.23 -2.20 -10.49
N ILE A 370 -77.66 -2.06 -11.74
CA ILE A 370 -78.90 -1.38 -12.10
C ILE A 370 -79.65 -2.29 -13.07
N ALA A 371 -80.97 -2.31 -12.82
CA ALA A 371 -82.05 -3.12 -13.38
C ALA A 371 -82.11 -3.25 -14.91
#